data_AF-A0A351K3D4-F1
#
_entry.id   AF-A0A351K3D4-F1
#
_cell.length_a   1.000
_cell.length_b   1.000
_cell.length_c   1.000
_cell.angle_alpha   90.00
_cell.angle_beta   90.00
_cell.angle_gamma   90.00
#
_symmetry.space_group_name_H-M   'P 1'
#
loop_
_entity.id
_entity.type
_entity.pdbx_description
1 polymer ?
#
loop_
_entity_poly.entity_id
_entity_poly.type
_entity_poly.pdbx_seq_one_letter_code
_entity_poly.pdbx_strand_id
1 'polypeptide(L)'
;MNPSDQHPLVSTIQPLLDAIGATAVEPAAALPSDIPLETNGEIVATVRLPQLHGALDRMIESVETEIGGRLADMSREDKQRAVRLLD
;
A
#
# COMPACT_ATOMS: atom_id res chain seq x y z
N MET A 1 23.94 -14.07 0.31
CA MET A 1 22.67 -14.25 1.04
C MET A 1 21.95 -15.42 0.38
N ASN A 2 21.87 -16.56 1.05
CA ASN A 2 21.18 -17.73 0.49
C ASN A 2 19.67 -17.49 0.54
N PRO A 3 18.91 -17.84 -0.49
CA PRO A 3 17.44 -17.67 -0.54
C PRO A 3 16.67 -18.60 0.42
N SER A 4 17.30 -19.12 1.49
CA SER A 4 16.79 -20.17 2.38
C SER A 4 16.52 -19.71 3.82
N ASP A 5 16.76 -18.44 4.16
CA ASP A 5 16.67 -17.93 5.54
C ASP A 5 15.43 -17.04 5.80
N GLN A 6 14.36 -17.20 5.02
CA GLN A 6 13.13 -16.48 5.31
C GLN A 6 12.40 -17.17 6.47
N HIS A 7 12.24 -16.47 7.60
CA HIS A 7 11.65 -17.02 8.81
C HIS A 7 10.25 -17.61 8.52
N PRO A 8 9.88 -18.80 9.05
CA PRO A 8 8.61 -19.48 8.72
C PRO A 8 7.35 -18.62 8.92
N LEU A 9 7.39 -17.69 9.88
CA LEU A 9 6.33 -16.71 10.08
C LEU A 9 6.10 -15.84 8.83
N VAL A 10 7.17 -15.37 8.20
CA VAL A 10 7.10 -14.50 7.00
C VAL A 10 6.47 -15.28 5.84
N SER A 11 6.90 -16.51 5.59
CA SER A 11 6.28 -17.35 4.55
C SER A 11 4.81 -17.66 4.84
N THR A 12 4.44 -17.77 6.13
CA THR A 12 3.05 -18.06 6.55
C THR A 12 2.12 -16.88 6.26
N ILE A 13 2.61 -15.65 6.45
CA ILE A 13 1.82 -14.43 6.26
C ILE A 13 1.97 -13.82 4.86
N GLN A 14 2.85 -14.34 4.00
CA GLN A 14 3.11 -13.80 2.67
C GLN A 14 1.82 -13.57 1.85
N PRO A 15 0.83 -14.49 1.81
CA PRO A 15 -0.41 -14.23 1.07
C PRO A 15 -1.20 -13.03 1.61
N LEU A 16 -1.12 -12.75 2.91
CA LEU A 16 -1.75 -11.57 3.51
C LEU A 16 -1.01 -10.30 3.13
N LEU A 17 0.33 -10.33 3.16
CA LEU A 17 1.16 -9.19 2.75
C LEU A 17 0.88 -8.82 1.30
N ASP A 18 0.81 -9.82 0.41
CA ASP A 18 0.49 -9.62 -1.00
C ASP A 18 -0.91 -9.01 -1.16
N ALA A 19 -1.91 -9.51 -0.42
CA ALA A 19 -3.29 -9.02 -0.50
C ALA A 19 -3.44 -7.55 -0.08
N ILE A 20 -2.61 -7.08 0.86
CA ILE A 20 -2.63 -5.68 1.33
C ILE A 20 -1.57 -4.80 0.66
N GLY A 21 -0.81 -5.33 -0.30
CA GLY A 21 0.28 -4.63 -0.96
C GLY A 21 1.45 -4.27 -0.04
N ALA A 22 1.61 -4.97 1.08
CA ALA A 22 2.71 -4.76 2.01
C ALA A 22 3.91 -5.63 1.65
N THR A 23 5.07 -5.33 2.23
CA THR A 23 6.31 -6.07 1.98
C THR A 23 7.02 -6.38 3.29
N ALA A 24 7.50 -7.61 3.44
CA ALA A 24 8.39 -7.98 4.52
C ALA A 24 9.79 -7.41 4.27
N VAL A 25 10.35 -6.75 5.28
CA VAL A 25 11.65 -6.09 5.27
C VAL A 25 12.48 -6.67 6.41
N GLU A 26 13.77 -6.84 6.16
CA GLU A 26 14.71 -7.31 7.19
C GLU A 26 14.75 -6.36 8.38
N PRO A 27 14.89 -6.86 9.63
CA PRO A 27 14.97 -6.01 10.81
C PRO A 27 16.07 -4.94 10.73
N ALA A 28 17.20 -5.25 10.07
CA ALA A 28 18.30 -4.31 9.88
C ALA A 28 17.99 -3.15 8.92
N ALA A 29 16.96 -3.29 8.07
CA ALA A 29 16.51 -2.28 7.11
C ALA A 29 15.17 -1.63 7.50
N ALA A 30 14.73 -1.85 8.74
CA ALA A 30 13.49 -1.33 9.28
C ALA A 30 13.51 0.20 9.36
N LEU A 31 12.41 0.81 8.95
CA LEU A 31 12.12 2.22 9.18
C LEU A 31 11.22 2.38 10.42
N PRO A 32 11.18 3.57 11.05
CA PRO A 32 10.30 3.82 12.20
C PRO A 32 8.80 3.62 11.92
N SER A 33 8.40 3.68 10.64
CA SER A 33 7.02 3.47 10.19
C SER A 33 6.67 2.01 9.92
N ASP A 34 7.66 1.11 9.91
CA ASP A 34 7.43 -0.31 9.63
C ASP A 34 6.90 -1.02 10.88
N ILE A 35 6.07 -2.03 10.68
CA ILE A 35 5.42 -2.78 11.78
C ILE A 35 6.27 -4.00 12.13
N PRO A 36 6.78 -4.15 13.37
CA PRO A 36 7.62 -5.29 13.73
C PRO A 36 6.81 -6.59 13.81
N LEU A 37 7.42 -7.68 13.31
CA LEU A 37 6.94 -9.04 13.51
C LEU A 37 7.83 -9.74 14.54
N GLU A 38 7.23 -10.09 15.66
CA GLU A 38 7.93 -10.67 16.80
C GLU A 38 7.53 -12.14 16.98
N THR A 39 8.50 -12.99 17.30
CA THR A 39 8.28 -14.34 17.78
C THR A 39 9.22 -14.62 18.95
N ASN A 40 8.72 -15.23 20.01
CA ASN A 40 9.53 -15.56 21.20
C ASN A 40 10.37 -14.39 21.78
N GLY A 41 9.91 -13.13 21.66
CA GLY A 41 10.67 -11.96 22.13
C GLY A 41 11.65 -11.37 21.11
N GLU A 42 11.78 -11.96 19.92
CA GLU A 42 12.74 -11.53 18.89
C GLU A 42 12.02 -11.01 17.63
N ILE A 43 12.49 -9.88 17.11
CA ILE A 43 11.99 -9.33 15.85
C ILE A 43 12.63 -10.08 14.70
N VAL A 44 11.82 -10.86 13.99
CA VAL A 44 12.28 -11.71 12.87
C VAL A 44 12.14 -11.04 11.51
N ALA A 45 11.24 -10.06 11.40
CA ALA A 45 11.04 -9.22 10.22
C ALA A 45 10.26 -7.96 10.60
N THR A 46 10.18 -7.02 9.67
CA THR A 46 9.27 -5.87 9.76
C THR A 46 8.38 -5.82 8.52
N VAL A 47 7.18 -5.24 8.65
CA VAL A 47 6.24 -5.10 7.54
C VAL A 47 6.16 -3.64 7.16
N ARG A 48 6.53 -3.35 5.92
CA ARG A 48 6.32 -2.05 5.30
C ARG A 48 4.98 -2.05 4.60
N LEU A 49 4.07 -1.19 5.06
CA LEU A 49 2.79 -0.98 4.38
C LEU A 49 3.01 -0.24 3.06
N PRO A 50 2.14 -0.45 2.05
CA PRO A 50 2.20 0.38 0.86
C PRO A 50 1.97 1.83 1.26
N GLN A 51 2.72 2.73 0.61
CA GLN A 51 2.46 4.16 0.73
C GLN A 51 1.15 4.45 0.00
N LEU A 52 0.02 4.33 0.71
CA LEU A 52 -1.29 4.72 0.20
C LEU A 52 -1.41 6.24 0.04
N HIS A 53 -0.56 7.00 0.75
CA HIS A 53 -0.40 8.44 0.59
C HIS A 53 -0.03 8.75 -0.86
N GLY A 54 -0.91 9.45 -1.58
CA GLY A 54 -0.69 9.85 -2.97
C GLY A 54 -1.22 8.88 -4.03
N ALA A 55 -1.66 7.66 -3.73
CA ALA A 55 -2.26 6.78 -4.75
C ALA A 55 -3.69 7.23 -5.11
N LEU A 56 -4.50 7.48 -4.08
CA LEU A 56 -5.81 8.11 -4.23
C LEU A 56 -5.70 9.52 -4.81
N ASP A 57 -4.74 10.31 -4.34
CA ASP A 57 -4.55 11.69 -4.84
C ASP A 57 -4.18 11.70 -6.32
N ARG A 58 -3.32 10.77 -6.79
CA ARG A 58 -2.99 10.62 -8.22
C ARG A 58 -4.16 10.14 -9.06
N MET A 59 -4.98 9.23 -8.54
CA MET A 59 -6.22 8.80 -9.21
C MET A 59 -7.21 9.97 -9.33
N ILE A 60 -7.36 10.75 -8.27
CA ILE A 60 -8.17 11.97 -8.27
C ILE A 60 -7.63 12.99 -9.28
N GLU A 61 -6.33 13.26 -9.27
CA GLU A 61 -5.68 14.20 -10.19
C GLU A 61 -5.84 13.79 -11.66
N SER A 62 -5.76 12.49 -11.96
CA SER A 62 -6.02 11.94 -13.29
C SER A 62 -7.46 12.21 -13.76
N VAL A 63 -8.44 12.02 -12.87
CA VAL A 63 -9.86 12.27 -13.18
C VAL A 63 -10.16 13.76 -13.33
N GLU A 64 -9.59 14.62 -12.48
CA GLU A 64 -9.73 16.07 -12.58
C GLU A 64 -9.13 16.60 -13.89
N THR A 65 -8.01 16.02 -14.35
CA THR A 65 -7.38 16.33 -15.63
C THR A 65 -8.26 15.93 -16.82
N GLU A 66 -8.86 14.74 -16.77
CA GLU A 66 -9.68 14.21 -17.88
C GLU A 66 -11.01 14.96 -18.03
N ILE A 67 -11.60 15.40 -16.92
CA ILE A 67 -12.87 16.14 -16.91
C ILE A 67 -12.65 17.66 -17.05
N GLY A 68 -11.44 18.15 -16.76
CA GLY A 68 -11.04 19.55 -16.95
C GLY A 68 -11.43 20.49 -15.80
N GLY A 69 -11.55 19.97 -14.57
CA GLY A 69 -11.94 20.76 -13.41
C GLY A 69 -11.78 20.01 -12.08
N ARG A 70 -11.81 20.74 -10.96
CA ARG A 70 -11.71 20.14 -9.62
C ARG A 70 -12.96 19.36 -9.27
N LEU A 71 -12.82 18.20 -8.63
CA LEU A 71 -13.92 17.36 -8.16
C LEU A 71 -14.91 18.12 -7.26
N ALA A 72 -14.41 19.07 -6.46
CA ALA A 72 -15.24 19.89 -5.59
C ALA A 72 -16.26 20.73 -6.39
N ASP A 73 -15.86 21.23 -7.56
CA ASP A 73 -16.59 22.18 -8.38
C ASP A 73 -17.41 21.51 -9.50
N MET A 74 -17.28 20.18 -9.64
CA MET A 74 -17.97 19.39 -10.67
C MET A 74 -19.48 19.32 -10.45
N SER A 75 -20.22 19.36 -11.55
CA SER A 75 -21.66 19.09 -11.57
C SER A 75 -21.94 17.64 -11.15
N ARG A 76 -23.20 17.34 -10.81
CA ARG A 76 -23.60 15.97 -10.45
C ARG A 76 -23.34 14.97 -11.60
N GLU A 77 -23.47 15.43 -12.84
CA GLU A 77 -23.24 14.62 -14.04
C GLU A 77 -21.75 14.33 -14.23
N ASP A 78 -20.89 15.34 -14.07
CA ASP A 78 -19.43 15.20 -14.14
C ASP A 78 -18.89 14.28 -13.04
N LYS A 79 -19.43 14.37 -11.82
CA LYS A 79 -19.08 13.44 -10.72
C LYS A 79 -19.45 12.00 -11.03
N GLN A 80 -20.57 11.75 -11.72
CA GLN A 80 -20.91 10.38 -12.11
C GLN A 80 -20.00 9.85 -13.22
N ARG A 81 -19.55 10.73 -14.13
CA ARG A 81 -18.58 10.38 -15.16
C ARG A 81 -17.19 10.11 -14.55
N ALA A 82 -16.78 10.89 -13.56
CA ALA A 82 -15.58 10.68 -12.75
C ALA A 82 -15.56 9.29 -12.08
N VAL A 83 -16.65 8.91 -11.41
CA VAL A 83 -16.72 7.59 -10.76
C VAL A 83 -16.58 6.45 -11.77
N ARG A 84 -17.16 6.57 -12.97
CA ARG A 84 -17.01 5.55 -14.04
C ARG A 84 -15.59 5.43 -14.60
N LEU A 85 -14.73 6.43 -14.39
CA LEU A 85 -13.32 6.40 -14.78
C LEU A 85 -12.43 5.78 -13.69
N LEU A 86 -12.96 5.62 -12.47
CA LEU A 86 -12.27 5.08 -11.30
C LEU A 86 -12.59 3.60 -11.01
N ASP A 87 -13.61 3.03 -11.66
CA ASP A 87 -13.90 1.58 -11.69
C ASP A 87 -12.83 0.82 -12.51
#